data_AF-A0A2G9H312-F1
#
_entry.id   AF-A0A2G9H312-F1
#
_cell.length_a   1.000
_cell.length_b   1.000
_cell.length_c   1.000
_cell.angle_alpha   90.00
_cell.angle_beta   90.00
_cell.angle_gamma   90.00
#
_symmetry.space_group_name_H-M   'P 1'
#
loop_
_entity.id
_entity.type
_entity.pdbx_description
1 polymer ?
#
loop_
_entity_poly.entity_id
_entity_poly.type
_entity_poly.pdbx_seq_one_letter_code
_entity_poly.pdbx_strand_id
1 'polypeptide(L)'
;MENRCNLSVPISLHSHASFVHLFNGLNFSEWCEQVQFHLGVLDLDIPLQVKKPIVVTDKRSDEENTFHKLLKRSNKLNLMFMGMTSTNNIKATLPQTNNAKEFMKIVKEHSQTADKPLASTLMSILTNLKSDGSRIMHEHVLEMTNLGQD
;
A
#
# COMPACT_ATOMS: atom_id res chain seq x y z
N MET A 1 28.72 -16.70 -29.81
CA MET A 1 27.40 -16.06 -29.95
C MET A 1 26.38 -17.03 -29.38
N GLU A 2 25.97 -16.84 -28.14
CA GLU A 2 24.89 -17.61 -27.54
C GLU A 2 23.92 -16.63 -26.89
N ASN A 3 22.97 -16.15 -27.71
CA ASN A 3 21.84 -15.35 -27.25
C ASN A 3 20.90 -16.28 -26.48
N ARG A 4 21.09 -16.39 -25.17
CA ARG A 4 20.10 -16.99 -24.28
C ARG A 4 19.12 -15.93 -23.78
N CYS A 5 18.36 -15.34 -24.70
CA CYS A 5 17.09 -14.69 -24.35
C CYS A 5 15.99 -15.75 -24.31
N ASN A 6 16.08 -16.67 -23.35
CA ASN A 6 14.97 -17.53 -22.97
C ASN A 6 14.38 -16.98 -21.67
N LEU A 7 13.32 -16.17 -21.79
CA LEU A 7 12.30 -16.15 -20.74
C LEU A 7 10.99 -16.59 -21.39
N SER A 8 10.78 -17.88 -21.25
CA SER A 8 9.64 -18.69 -21.66
C SER A 8 8.45 -18.45 -20.72
N VAL A 9 7.26 -18.72 -21.25
CA VAL A 9 5.91 -18.62 -20.67
C VAL A 9 5.20 -17.28 -20.93
N PRO A 10 4.01 -17.28 -21.57
CA PRO A 10 3.13 -16.13 -21.51
C PRO A 10 2.68 -15.92 -20.05
N ILE A 11 3.27 -14.93 -19.42
CA ILE A 11 2.89 -14.46 -18.09
C ILE A 11 1.40 -14.09 -18.13
N SER A 12 0.56 -14.89 -17.46
CA SER A 12 -0.82 -14.47 -17.19
C SER A 12 -0.79 -13.54 -15.98
N LEU A 13 -0.57 -12.25 -16.24
CA LEU A 13 -0.63 -11.18 -15.22
C LEU A 13 -1.94 -11.25 -14.42
N HIS A 14 -3.02 -11.65 -15.09
CA HIS A 14 -4.33 -11.87 -14.49
C HIS A 14 -4.34 -13.03 -13.48
N SER A 15 -3.68 -14.16 -13.80
CA SER A 15 -3.53 -15.28 -12.88
C SER A 15 -2.84 -14.84 -11.59
N HIS A 16 -1.69 -14.18 -11.72
CA HIS A 16 -0.97 -13.65 -10.56
C HIS A 16 -1.81 -12.64 -9.75
N ALA A 17 -2.53 -11.74 -10.43
CA ALA A 17 -3.41 -10.78 -9.77
C ALA A 17 -4.56 -11.46 -9.01
N SER A 18 -5.02 -12.64 -9.44
CA SER A 18 -6.09 -13.38 -8.77
C SER A 18 -5.67 -13.99 -7.42
N PHE A 19 -4.37 -14.16 -7.18
CA PHE A 19 -3.81 -14.64 -5.91
C PHE A 19 -3.51 -13.52 -4.91
N VAL A 20 -3.68 -12.26 -5.30
CA VAL A 20 -3.47 -11.10 -4.43
C VAL A 20 -4.79 -10.71 -3.77
N HIS A 21 -4.77 -10.53 -2.46
CA HIS A 21 -5.91 -9.97 -1.73
C HIS A 21 -6.19 -8.55 -2.22
N LEU A 22 -7.45 -8.27 -2.57
CA LEU A 22 -7.83 -6.94 -3.06
C LEU A 22 -7.50 -5.86 -2.03
N PHE A 23 -6.82 -4.81 -2.49
CA PHE A 23 -6.55 -3.63 -1.67
C PHE A 23 -7.85 -2.89 -1.36
N ASN A 24 -8.19 -2.79 -0.08
CA ASN A 24 -9.43 -2.19 0.41
C ASN A 24 -9.21 -0.86 1.13
N GLY A 25 -7.98 -0.35 1.17
CA GLY A 25 -7.61 0.87 1.88
C GLY A 25 -6.98 0.63 3.26
N LEU A 26 -7.26 -0.50 3.91
CA LEU A 26 -6.81 -0.81 5.28
C LEU A 26 -5.73 -1.92 5.33
N ASN A 27 -5.64 -2.74 4.29
CA ASN A 27 -4.70 -3.88 4.21
C ASN A 27 -3.39 -3.57 3.48
N PHE A 28 -2.88 -2.33 3.58
CA PHE A 28 -1.72 -1.88 2.79
C PHE A 28 -0.49 -2.78 2.96
N SER A 29 -0.14 -3.17 4.19
CA SER A 29 1.08 -3.96 4.45
C SER A 29 1.05 -5.28 3.70
N GLU A 30 -0.01 -6.06 3.89
CA GLU A 30 -0.20 -7.37 3.27
C GLU A 30 -0.28 -7.25 1.73
N TRP A 31 -1.08 -6.30 1.24
CA TRP A 31 -1.22 -6.07 -0.19
C TRP A 31 0.11 -5.68 -0.85
N CYS A 32 0.88 -4.79 -0.22
CA CYS A 32 2.16 -4.33 -0.74
C CYS A 32 3.17 -5.48 -0.84
N GLU A 33 3.24 -6.34 0.17
CA GLU A 33 4.11 -7.52 0.17
C GLU A 33 3.74 -8.51 -0.95
N GLN A 34 2.45 -8.81 -1.11
CA GLN A 34 1.96 -9.70 -2.18
C GLN A 34 2.24 -9.12 -3.57
N VAL A 35 1.99 -7.82 -3.77
CA VAL A 35 2.31 -7.13 -5.02
C VAL A 35 3.81 -7.21 -5.33
N GLN A 36 4.67 -6.91 -4.37
CA GLN A 36 6.12 -6.99 -4.57
C GLN A 36 6.58 -8.41 -4.89
N PHE A 37 6.07 -9.41 -4.18
CA PHE A 37 6.38 -10.81 -4.42
C PHE A 37 6.01 -11.24 -5.85
N HIS A 38 4.76 -11.00 -6.28
CA HIS A 38 4.32 -11.42 -7.60
C HIS A 38 5.00 -10.62 -8.72
N LEU A 39 5.28 -9.33 -8.54
CA LEU A 39 6.04 -8.57 -9.54
C LEU A 39 7.50 -9.05 -9.64
N GLY A 40 8.11 -9.46 -8.53
CA GLY A 40 9.44 -10.08 -8.51
C GLY A 40 9.48 -11.41 -9.25
N VAL A 41 8.49 -12.29 -9.03
CA VAL A 41 8.34 -13.56 -9.76
C VAL A 41 8.21 -13.37 -11.28
N LEU A 42 7.70 -12.21 -11.71
CA LEU A 42 7.49 -11.87 -13.12
C LEU A 42 8.64 -11.07 -13.74
N ASP A 43 9.73 -10.82 -13.00
CA ASP A 43 10.83 -9.93 -13.39
C ASP A 43 10.36 -8.50 -13.76
N LEU A 44 9.33 -8.01 -13.06
CA LEU A 44 8.71 -6.69 -13.28
C LEU A 44 8.96 -5.69 -12.14
N ASP A 45 9.71 -6.06 -11.10
CA ASP A 45 9.96 -5.23 -9.94
C ASP A 45 11.03 -4.13 -10.15
N ILE A 46 11.73 -4.15 -11.30
CA ILE A 46 12.77 -3.18 -11.66
C ILE A 46 12.37 -1.72 -11.39
N PRO A 47 11.20 -1.20 -11.81
CA PRO A 47 10.78 0.19 -11.58
C PRO A 47 10.50 0.51 -10.10
N LEU A 48 10.17 -0.50 -9.30
CA LEU A 48 9.93 -0.36 -7.85
C LEU A 48 11.26 -0.34 -7.07
N GLN A 49 12.28 -1.06 -7.57
CA GLN A 49 13.58 -1.18 -6.92
C GLN A 49 14.56 -0.03 -7.17
N VAL A 50 14.35 0.85 -8.17
CA VAL A 50 15.36 1.88 -8.52
C VAL A 50 15.59 2.85 -7.35
N LYS A 51 16.65 2.58 -6.58
CA LYS A 51 17.17 3.44 -5.50
C LYS A 51 18.24 4.41 -5.99
N LYS A 52 18.79 4.23 -7.19
CA LYS A 52 19.70 5.18 -7.86
C LYS A 52 19.89 4.77 -9.31
N PRO A 53 19.96 5.69 -10.28
CA PRO A 53 20.48 5.35 -11.60
C PRO A 53 21.92 4.87 -11.42
N ILE A 54 22.24 3.67 -11.94
CA ILE A 54 23.62 3.30 -12.20
C ILE A 54 24.14 4.37 -13.16
N VAL A 55 25.21 5.05 -12.76
CA VAL A 55 25.91 6.04 -13.60
C VAL A 55 26.44 5.27 -14.80
N VAL A 56 25.69 5.26 -15.90
CA VAL A 56 26.19 4.72 -17.16
C VAL A 56 26.95 5.84 -17.84
N THR A 57 28.27 5.65 -17.83
CA THR A 57 29.25 6.40 -18.61
C THR A 57 28.81 6.52 -20.06
N ASP A 58 28.95 7.75 -20.56
CA ASP A 58 28.70 8.32 -21.88
C ASP A 58 28.97 7.41 -23.10
N LYS A 59 28.10 6.43 -23.33
CA LYS A 59 28.00 5.73 -24.62
C LYS A 59 26.54 5.35 -24.85
N ARG A 60 25.83 6.16 -25.66
CA ARG A 60 24.52 5.81 -26.24
C ARG A 60 24.65 4.54 -27.06
N SER A 61 24.47 3.41 -26.40
CA SER A 61 24.50 2.05 -26.93
C SER A 61 23.06 1.59 -27.18
N ASP A 62 22.85 0.71 -28.15
CA ASP A 62 21.55 0.05 -28.39
C ASP A 62 20.99 -0.61 -27.11
N GLU A 63 21.88 -1.03 -26.20
CA GLU A 63 21.54 -1.58 -24.89
C GLU A 63 20.80 -0.58 -23.99
N GLU A 64 21.19 0.70 -23.99
CA GLU A 64 20.54 1.76 -23.20
C GLU A 64 19.09 1.98 -23.67
N ASN A 65 18.87 1.88 -24.98
CA ASN A 65 17.53 1.98 -25.57
C ASN A 65 16.66 0.76 -25.23
N THR A 66 17.23 -0.46 -25.23
CA THR A 66 16.50 -1.67 -24.82
C THR A 66 16.12 -1.65 -23.35
N PHE A 67 17.02 -1.19 -22.47
CA PHE A 67 16.76 -1.06 -21.04
C PHE A 67 15.65 -0.04 -20.76
N HIS A 68 15.67 1.12 -21.44
CA HIS A 68 14.61 2.12 -21.33
C HIS A 68 13.24 1.58 -21.77
N LYS A 69 13.19 0.80 -22.86
CA LYS A 69 11.96 0.14 -23.33
C LYS A 69 11.46 -0.88 -22.29
N LEU A 70 12.35 -1.66 -21.69
CA LEU A 70 12.01 -2.63 -20.64
C LEU A 70 11.44 -1.92 -19.41
N LEU A 71 12.07 -0.82 -18.96
CA LEU A 71 11.58 0.00 -17.85
C LEU A 71 10.17 0.55 -18.13
N LYS A 72 9.94 1.12 -19.31
CA LYS A 72 8.61 1.61 -19.71
C LYS A 72 7.56 0.52 -19.70
N ARG A 73 7.89 -0.66 -20.26
CA ARG A 73 6.99 -1.83 -20.28
C ARG A 73 6.67 -2.28 -18.85
N SER A 74 7.69 -2.48 -18.03
CA SER A 74 7.55 -2.94 -16.66
C SER A 74 6.74 -1.95 -15.81
N ASN A 75 7.01 -0.65 -15.93
CA ASN A 75 6.23 0.39 -15.25
C ASN A 75 4.74 0.33 -15.62
N LYS A 76 4.41 0.16 -16.91
CA LYS A 76 3.02 0.02 -17.37
C LYS A 76 2.36 -1.25 -16.79
N LEU A 77 3.07 -2.36 -16.79
CA LEU A 77 2.54 -3.63 -16.25
C LEU A 77 2.33 -3.57 -14.74
N ASN A 78 3.22 -2.90 -13.99
CA ASN A 78 3.06 -2.71 -12.55
C ASN A 78 1.82 -1.88 -12.22
N LEU A 79 1.55 -0.81 -12.98
CA LEU A 79 0.33 -0.02 -12.83
C LEU A 79 -0.92 -0.86 -13.11
N MET A 80 -0.90 -1.68 -14.17
CA MET A 80 -2.01 -2.59 -14.47
C MET A 80 -2.21 -3.62 -13.35
N PHE A 81 -1.14 -4.22 -12.85
CA PHE A 81 -1.19 -5.20 -11.76
C PHE A 81 -1.77 -4.61 -10.47
N MET A 82 -1.26 -3.47 -10.03
CA MET A 82 -1.77 -2.76 -8.85
C MET A 82 -3.23 -2.32 -9.04
N GLY A 83 -3.60 -1.88 -10.24
CA GLY A 83 -5.00 -1.54 -10.57
C GLY A 83 -5.94 -2.75 -10.58
N MET A 84 -5.50 -3.92 -11.06
CA MET A 84 -6.31 -5.15 -11.01
C MET A 84 -6.54 -5.62 -9.58
N THR A 85 -5.53 -5.45 -8.73
CA THR A 85 -5.55 -5.87 -7.31
C THR A 85 -6.09 -4.78 -6.37
N SER A 86 -6.72 -3.73 -6.90
CA SER A 86 -7.36 -2.66 -6.11
C SER A 86 -8.86 -2.62 -6.34
N THR A 87 -9.63 -2.41 -5.27
CA THR A 87 -11.08 -2.27 -5.37
C THR A 87 -11.50 -1.00 -6.14
N ASN A 88 -12.66 -1.05 -6.78
CA ASN A 88 -13.13 0.04 -7.65
C ASN A 88 -13.36 1.36 -6.89
N ASN A 89 -13.84 1.30 -5.65
CA ASN A 89 -14.04 2.49 -4.82
C ASN A 89 -12.71 3.19 -4.50
N ILE A 90 -11.65 2.43 -4.20
CA ILE A 90 -10.32 2.98 -3.93
C ILE A 90 -9.71 3.56 -5.21
N LYS A 91 -9.79 2.83 -6.34
CA LYS A 91 -9.28 3.35 -7.62
C LYS A 91 -9.88 4.68 -8.04
N ALA A 92 -11.15 4.93 -7.68
CA ALA A 92 -11.83 6.17 -7.97
C ALA A 92 -11.35 7.36 -7.09
N THR A 93 -10.80 7.09 -5.90
CA THR A 93 -10.32 8.13 -4.98
C THR A 93 -8.84 8.46 -5.14
N LEU A 94 -8.04 7.56 -5.73
CA LEU A 94 -6.62 7.76 -5.90
C LEU A 94 -6.30 8.70 -7.08
N PRO A 95 -5.37 9.65 -6.92
CA PRO A 95 -4.82 10.42 -8.03
C PRO A 95 -4.24 9.53 -9.14
N GLN A 96 -4.43 9.94 -10.39
CA GLN A 96 -3.86 9.26 -11.55
C GLN A 96 -2.35 9.54 -11.64
N THR A 97 -1.56 8.51 -11.94
CA THR A 97 -0.13 8.65 -12.24
C THR A 97 0.29 7.64 -13.30
N ASN A 98 1.29 8.00 -14.09
CA ASN A 98 1.93 7.12 -15.05
C ASN A 98 3.19 6.46 -14.49
N ASN A 99 3.48 6.59 -13.20
CA ASN A 99 4.66 6.04 -12.54
C ASN A 99 4.25 5.06 -11.44
N ALA A 100 4.70 3.80 -11.55
CA ALA A 100 4.34 2.74 -10.61
C ALA A 100 4.84 3.00 -9.17
N LYS A 101 6.03 3.59 -9.03
CA LYS A 101 6.62 3.91 -7.72
C LYS A 101 5.86 5.03 -7.04
N GLU A 102 5.45 6.04 -7.80
CA GLU A 102 4.58 7.12 -7.32
C GLU A 102 3.20 6.57 -6.92
N PHE A 103 2.62 5.68 -7.74
CA PHE A 103 1.35 5.03 -7.41
C PHE A 103 1.41 4.30 -6.07
N MET A 104 2.46 3.50 -5.85
CA MET A 104 2.67 2.81 -4.57
C MET A 104 2.76 3.78 -3.38
N LYS A 105 3.40 4.95 -3.57
CA LYS A 105 3.48 6.00 -2.55
C LYS A 105 2.09 6.60 -2.26
N ILE A 106 1.33 6.93 -3.30
CA ILE A 106 -0.04 7.46 -3.21
C ILE A 106 -0.94 6.49 -2.43
N VAL A 107 -0.88 5.20 -2.75
CA VAL A 107 -1.64 4.15 -2.07
C VAL A 107 -1.29 4.07 -0.58
N LYS A 108 0.01 4.12 -0.25
CA LYS A 108 0.48 4.14 1.13
C LYS A 108 -0.08 5.33 1.91
N GLU A 109 0.03 6.54 1.35
CA GLU A 109 -0.47 7.77 1.99
C GLU A 109 -2.00 7.75 2.18
N HIS A 110 -2.74 7.22 1.20
CA HIS A 110 -4.18 7.04 1.30
C HIS A 110 -4.55 6.09 2.46
N SER A 111 -3.85 4.96 2.61
CA SER A 111 -4.10 4.02 3.71
C SER A 111 -3.86 4.65 5.09
N GLN A 112 -2.78 5.39 5.26
CA GLN A 112 -2.46 6.07 6.51
C GLN A 112 -3.48 7.15 6.87
N THR A 113 -4.06 7.80 5.86
CA THR A 113 -5.11 8.80 6.07
C THR A 113 -6.43 8.16 6.51
N ALA A 114 -6.75 6.95 6.02
CA ALA A 114 -7.93 6.20 6.43
C ALA A 114 -7.85 5.70 7.88
N ASP A 115 -6.66 5.33 8.35
CA ASP A 115 -6.46 4.81 9.72
C ASP A 115 -6.56 5.91 10.80
N LYS A 116 -6.12 7.14 10.48
CA LYS A 116 -6.07 8.25 11.45
C LYS A 116 -7.42 8.59 12.12
N PRO A 117 -8.53 8.81 11.38
CA PRO A 117 -9.82 9.11 12.00
C PRO A 117 -10.38 7.92 12.79
N LEU A 118 -10.12 6.68 12.36
CA LEU A 118 -10.53 5.47 13.09
C LEU A 118 -9.82 5.41 14.45
N ALA A 119 -8.50 5.58 14.46
CA ALA A 119 -7.72 5.62 15.70
C ALA A 119 -8.17 6.75 16.63
N SER A 120 -8.42 7.95 16.08
CA SER A 120 -8.92 9.09 16.87
C SER A 120 -10.30 8.83 17.48
N THR A 121 -11.19 8.18 16.73
CA THR A 121 -12.55 7.84 17.20
C THR A 121 -12.49 6.82 18.33
N LEU A 122 -11.70 5.75 18.15
CA LEU A 122 -11.50 4.73 19.19
C LEU A 122 -10.90 5.34 20.46
N MET A 123 -9.91 6.22 20.33
CA MET A 123 -9.31 6.93 21.47
C MET A 123 -10.31 7.83 22.21
N SER A 124 -11.17 8.54 21.46
CA SER A 124 -12.21 9.38 22.06
C SER A 124 -13.23 8.54 22.83
N ILE A 125 -13.71 7.44 22.24
CA ILE A 125 -14.63 6.51 22.90
C ILE A 125 -14.00 5.95 24.19
N LEU A 126 -12.75 5.49 24.12
CA LEU A 126 -12.05 4.93 25.27
C LEU A 126 -11.87 5.97 26.40
N THR A 127 -11.55 7.21 26.04
CA THR A 127 -11.37 8.31 27.00
C THR A 127 -12.70 8.69 27.67
N ASN A 128 -13.78 8.77 26.89
CA ASN A 128 -15.11 9.04 27.41
C ASN A 128 -15.60 7.95 28.38
N LEU A 129 -15.41 6.67 28.02
CA LEU A 129 -15.76 5.54 28.89
C LEU A 129 -14.99 5.56 30.21
N LYS A 130 -13.69 5.86 30.18
CA LYS A 130 -12.86 5.98 31.40
C LYS A 130 -13.34 7.12 32.30
N SER A 131 -13.79 8.22 31.70
CA SER A 131 -14.22 9.41 32.43
C SER A 131 -15.61 9.22 33.05
N ASP A 132 -16.52 8.55 32.34
CA ASP A 132 -17.87 8.25 32.84
C ASP A 132 -17.84 7.24 34.00
N GLY A 133 -17.05 6.17 33.88
CA GLY A 133 -16.85 5.23 34.99
C GLY A 133 -16.23 5.90 36.22
N SER A 134 -15.28 6.81 36.03
CA SER A 134 -14.72 7.61 37.13
C SER A 134 -15.74 8.55 37.75
N ARG A 135 -16.61 9.16 36.94
CA ARG A 135 -17.67 10.07 37.42
C ARG A 135 -18.68 9.31 38.28
N ILE A 136 -19.14 8.15 37.81
CA ILE A 136 -20.10 7.29 38.53
C ILE A 136 -19.53 6.86 39.89
N MET A 137 -18.24 6.48 39.95
CA MET A 137 -17.61 6.12 41.22
C MET A 137 -17.51 7.32 42.18
N HIS A 138 -17.14 8.51 41.68
CA HIS A 138 -17.07 9.71 42.51
C HIS A 138 -18.44 10.14 43.05
N GLU A 139 -19.48 10.04 42.23
CA GLU A 139 -20.86 10.39 42.58
C GLU A 139 -21.40 9.45 43.67
N HIS A 140 -21.13 8.15 43.55
CA HIS A 140 -21.49 7.15 44.57
C HIS A 140 -20.76 7.36 45.90
N VAL A 141 -19.46 7.68 45.88
CA VAL A 141 -18.68 7.98 47.10
C VAL A 141 -19.21 9.24 47.80
N LEU A 142 -19.59 10.27 47.03
CA LEU A 142 -20.17 11.50 47.57
C LEU A 142 -21.54 11.24 48.21
N GLU A 143 -22.41 10.47 47.56
CA GLU A 143 -23.72 10.09 48.10
C GLU A 143 -23.57 9.29 49.41
N MET A 144 -22.68 8.29 49.45
CA MET A 144 -22.39 7.51 50.65
C MET A 144 -21.82 8.36 51.80
N THR A 145 -21.04 9.40 51.51
CA THR A 145 -20.47 10.29 52.53
C THR A 145 -21.52 11.22 53.15
N ASN A 146 -22.45 11.73 52.34
CA ASN A 146 -23.53 12.61 52.81
C ASN A 146 -24.54 11.88 53.70
N LEU A 147 -24.77 10.58 53.47
CA LEU A 147 -25.69 9.76 54.27
C LEU A 147 -25.12 9.34 55.64
N GLY A 148 -23.83 9.58 55.89
CA GLY A 148 -23.15 9.22 57.15
C GLY A 148 -22.97 10.38 58.14
N GLN A 149 -23.54 11.56 57.87
CA GLN A 149 -23.37 12.77 58.69
C GLN A 149 -24.62 13.21 59.48
N ASP A 150 -25.65 12.35 59.58
CA ASP A 150 -26.79 12.53 60.51
C ASP A 150 -26.61 11.71 61.80
#